data_AF-A0A432TJG5-F1
#
_entry.id   AF-A0A432TJG5-F1
#
_cell.length_a   1.000
_cell.length_b   1.000
_cell.length_c   1.000
_cell.angle_alpha   90.00
_cell.angle_beta   90.00
_cell.angle_gamma   90.00
#
_symmetry.space_group_name_H-M   'P 1'
#
loop_
_entity.id
_entity.type
_entity.pdbx_description
1 polymer ?
#
loop_
_entity_poly.entity_id
_entity_poly.type
_entity_poly.pdbx_seq_one_letter_code
_entity_poly.pdbx_strand_id
1 'polypeptide(L)'
;KDLSAGDKVGIAVSTIVVDVLSAGEFCNFNRKLAHLLTMYGFILFNAMTAIIIFSGAAEAANTLYATLWHVGAIMLAVGGWWFWLFIRVDVAAEGNKWYNISAMDMFSISLIATSTFALIWSYVGGGTGATFGLFILSAVSLFGGVLWSKFAHMFFKPFAAYEKRTTKADGSAMNLPTLTRDDPEQQKRHSMELLVDAPMNMGLGIKREAPKHY
;
A
#
# COMPACT_ATOMS: atom_id res chain seq x y z
N LYS A 1 -20.60 -16.27 -18.98
CA LYS A 1 -19.67 -16.77 -20.03
C LYS A 1 -18.55 -17.50 -19.31
N ASP A 2 -18.22 -18.73 -19.71
CA ASP A 2 -17.09 -19.44 -19.10
C ASP A 2 -15.76 -18.89 -19.64
N LEU A 3 -14.82 -18.63 -18.74
CA LEU A 3 -13.49 -18.13 -19.07
C LEU A 3 -12.55 -19.30 -19.35
N SER A 4 -11.79 -19.19 -20.45
CA SER A 4 -10.73 -20.15 -20.75
C SER A 4 -9.58 -20.03 -19.74
N ALA A 5 -8.70 -21.03 -19.71
CA ALA A 5 -7.47 -20.94 -18.92
C ALA A 5 -6.60 -19.73 -19.34
N GLY A 6 -6.55 -19.43 -20.64
CA GLY A 6 -5.81 -18.28 -21.18
C GLY A 6 -6.35 -16.94 -20.69
N ASP A 7 -7.68 -16.79 -20.64
CA ASP A 7 -8.33 -15.57 -20.13
C ASP A 7 -7.98 -15.35 -18.66
N LYS A 8 -8.07 -16.40 -17.84
CA LYS A 8 -7.73 -16.35 -16.40
C LYS A 8 -6.26 -15.98 -16.17
N VAL A 9 -5.35 -16.58 -16.94
CA VAL A 9 -3.92 -16.22 -16.88
C VAL A 9 -3.69 -14.77 -17.30
N GLY A 10 -4.31 -14.32 -18.39
CA GLY A 10 -4.21 -12.92 -18.83
C GLY A 10 -4.70 -11.92 -17.77
N ILE A 11 -5.81 -12.24 -17.09
CA ILE A 11 -6.35 -11.44 -15.98
C ILE A 11 -5.38 -11.43 -14.78
N ALA A 12 -4.80 -12.58 -14.42
CA ALA A 12 -3.81 -12.66 -13.34
C ALA A 12 -2.58 -11.80 -13.63
N VAL A 13 -2.02 -11.91 -14.84
CA VAL A 13 -0.88 -11.09 -15.28
C VAL A 13 -1.23 -9.60 -15.23
N SER A 14 -2.39 -9.22 -15.75
CA SER A 14 -2.84 -7.82 -15.73
C SER A 14 -3.01 -7.29 -14.30
N THR A 15 -3.52 -8.12 -13.39
CA THR A 15 -3.68 -7.77 -11.98
C THR A 15 -2.32 -7.54 -11.32
N ILE A 16 -1.36 -8.42 -11.54
CA ILE A 16 0.00 -8.26 -11.00
C ILE A 16 0.65 -6.98 -11.53
N VAL A 17 0.59 -6.75 -12.84
CA VAL A 17 1.24 -5.58 -13.46
C VAL A 17 0.60 -4.28 -12.99
N VAL A 18 -0.73 -4.19 -13.02
CA VAL A 18 -1.43 -2.94 -12.73
C VAL A 18 -1.54 -2.71 -11.23
N ASP A 19 -2.05 -3.68 -10.47
CA ASP A 19 -2.41 -3.49 -9.07
C ASP A 19 -1.22 -3.69 -8.12
N VAL A 20 -0.36 -4.68 -8.39
CA VAL A 20 0.80 -4.97 -7.51
C VAL A 20 2.01 -4.13 -7.88
N LEU A 21 2.52 -4.27 -9.10
CA LEU A 21 3.79 -3.64 -9.49
C LEU A 21 3.66 -2.13 -9.64
N SER A 22 2.61 -1.67 -10.32
CA SER A 22 2.47 -0.25 -10.62
C SER A 22 1.70 0.54 -9.56
N ALA A 23 1.07 -0.13 -8.58
CA ALA A 23 0.12 0.48 -7.66
C ALA A 23 -0.91 1.37 -8.38
N GLY A 24 -1.43 0.87 -9.52
CA GLY A 24 -2.20 1.61 -10.51
C GLY A 24 -3.56 2.10 -10.02
N GLU A 25 -4.02 1.59 -8.89
CA GLU A 25 -5.22 2.05 -8.19
C GLU A 25 -5.10 3.46 -7.58
N PHE A 26 -3.87 3.93 -7.35
CA PHE A 26 -3.67 5.25 -6.78
C PHE A 26 -3.71 6.32 -7.88
N CYS A 27 -4.85 7.00 -7.97
CA CYS A 27 -4.98 8.17 -8.84
C CYS A 27 -4.18 9.39 -8.33
N ASN A 28 -3.81 9.42 -7.04
CA ASN A 28 -3.04 10.50 -6.44
C ASN A 28 -1.54 10.16 -6.46
N PHE A 29 -0.74 11.01 -7.13
CA PHE A 29 0.70 10.79 -7.28
C PHE A 29 1.44 10.68 -5.95
N ASN A 30 1.15 11.53 -4.96
CA ASN A 30 1.83 11.49 -3.66
C ASN A 30 1.57 10.18 -2.91
N ARG A 31 0.31 9.70 -2.93
CA ARG A 31 -0.04 8.41 -2.32
C ARG A 31 0.59 7.25 -3.07
N LYS A 32 0.61 7.31 -4.40
CA LYS A 32 1.24 6.32 -5.26
C LYS A 32 2.74 6.22 -4.98
N LEU A 33 3.45 7.35 -4.98
CA LEU A 33 4.89 7.39 -4.76
C LEU A 33 5.27 6.89 -3.36
N ALA A 34 4.57 7.35 -2.32
CA ALA A 34 4.81 6.88 -0.96
C ALA A 34 4.58 5.37 -0.83
N HIS A 35 3.52 4.85 -1.49
CA HIS A 35 3.24 3.42 -1.51
C HIS A 35 4.32 2.62 -2.24
N LEU A 36 4.77 3.07 -3.42
CA LEU A 36 5.83 2.39 -4.17
C LEU A 36 7.16 2.40 -3.41
N LEU A 37 7.53 3.52 -2.80
CA LEU A 37 8.73 3.63 -1.98
C LEU A 37 8.69 2.68 -0.78
N THR A 38 7.57 2.64 -0.05
CA THR A 38 7.41 1.76 1.11
C THR A 38 7.33 0.29 0.69
N MET A 39 6.58 -0.06 -0.35
CA MET A 39 6.44 -1.43 -0.83
C MET A 39 7.76 -2.00 -1.34
N TYR A 40 8.40 -1.33 -2.31
CA TYR A 40 9.65 -1.82 -2.88
C TYR A 40 10.82 -1.67 -1.91
N GLY A 41 10.83 -0.61 -1.09
CA GLY A 41 11.79 -0.46 0.00
C GLY A 41 11.71 -1.61 0.99
N PHE A 42 10.49 -1.98 1.42
CA PHE A 42 10.27 -3.11 2.32
C PHE A 42 10.68 -4.45 1.70
N ILE A 43 10.28 -4.73 0.45
CA ILE A 43 10.66 -5.97 -0.24
C ILE A 43 12.18 -6.07 -0.35
N LEU A 44 12.84 -5.01 -0.85
CA LEU A 44 14.28 -5.01 -1.08
C LEU A 44 15.06 -5.12 0.24
N PHE A 45 14.68 -4.35 1.26
CA PHE A 45 15.30 -4.37 2.57
C PHE A 45 15.24 -5.76 3.22
N ASN A 46 14.08 -6.40 3.21
CA ASN A 46 13.90 -7.72 3.81
C ASN A 46 14.56 -8.84 2.99
N ALA A 47 14.48 -8.78 1.66
CA ALA A 47 15.14 -9.75 0.80
C ALA A 47 16.65 -9.72 1.00
N MET A 48 17.26 -8.53 1.02
CA MET A 48 18.70 -8.42 1.26
C MET A 48 19.07 -8.80 2.69
N THR A 49 18.23 -8.50 3.68
CA THR A 49 18.42 -8.96 5.07
C THR A 49 18.49 -10.49 5.12
N ALA A 50 17.55 -11.17 4.46
CA ALA A 50 17.53 -12.63 4.43
C ALA A 50 18.77 -13.21 3.73
N ILE A 51 19.15 -12.65 2.58
CA ILE A 51 20.33 -13.12 1.83
C ILE A 51 21.62 -12.93 2.66
N ILE A 52 21.83 -11.72 3.20
CA ILE A 52 23.05 -11.40 3.97
C ILE A 52 23.17 -12.29 5.21
N ILE A 53 22.06 -12.60 5.89
CA ILE A 53 22.08 -13.41 7.11
C ILE A 53 22.20 -14.91 6.81
N PHE A 54 21.48 -15.43 5.81
CA PHE A 54 21.29 -16.87 5.64
C PHE A 54 22.06 -17.50 4.48
N SER A 55 22.64 -16.71 3.56
CA SER A 55 23.32 -17.25 2.37
C SER A 55 24.84 -17.46 2.53
N GLY A 56 25.38 -17.29 3.73
CA GLY A 56 26.77 -17.56 4.05
C GLY A 56 27.72 -16.37 3.85
N ALA A 57 28.99 -16.56 4.22
CA ALA A 57 29.97 -15.47 4.35
C ALA A 57 30.28 -14.73 3.03
N ALA A 58 30.26 -15.44 1.89
CA ALA A 58 30.52 -14.83 0.59
C ALA A 58 29.46 -13.80 0.21
N GLU A 59 28.18 -14.13 0.41
CA GLU A 59 27.07 -13.22 0.13
C GLU A 59 26.96 -12.11 1.19
N ALA A 60 27.31 -12.40 2.45
CA ALA A 60 27.40 -11.38 3.49
C ALA A 60 28.47 -10.32 3.20
N ALA A 61 29.58 -10.71 2.56
CA ALA A 61 30.64 -9.80 2.13
C ALA A 61 30.35 -9.09 0.79
N ASN A 62 29.23 -9.41 0.13
CA ASN A 62 28.88 -8.86 -1.17
C ASN A 62 28.42 -7.40 -1.05
N THR A 63 29.23 -6.49 -1.58
CA THR A 63 28.98 -5.04 -1.51
C THR A 63 27.71 -4.64 -2.26
N LEU A 64 27.30 -5.39 -3.29
CA LEU A 64 26.04 -5.15 -4.00
C LEU A 64 24.85 -5.36 -3.07
N TYR A 65 24.84 -6.45 -2.30
CA TYR A 65 23.73 -6.75 -1.39
C TYR A 65 23.68 -5.77 -0.23
N ALA A 66 24.83 -5.38 0.32
CA ALA A 66 24.89 -4.29 1.29
C ALA A 66 24.35 -2.98 0.70
N THR A 67 24.69 -2.64 -0.54
CA THR A 67 24.17 -1.44 -1.22
C THR A 67 22.67 -1.51 -1.41
N LEU A 68 22.15 -2.62 -1.93
CA LEU A 68 20.72 -2.84 -2.14
C LEU A 68 19.94 -2.81 -0.82
N TRP A 69 20.52 -3.34 0.27
CA TRP A 69 19.95 -3.26 1.61
C TRP A 69 19.78 -1.80 2.05
N HIS A 70 20.81 -0.96 1.87
CA HIS A 70 20.74 0.47 2.19
C HIS A 70 19.73 1.21 1.31
N VAL A 71 19.70 0.92 0.01
CA VAL A 71 18.71 1.50 -0.91
C VAL A 71 17.30 1.15 -0.45
N GLY A 72 17.04 -0.12 -0.11
CA GLY A 72 15.76 -0.57 0.42
C GLY A 72 15.38 0.15 1.72
N ALA A 73 16.32 0.25 2.66
CA ALA A 73 16.12 0.95 3.93
C ALA A 73 15.82 2.45 3.73
N ILE A 74 16.53 3.13 2.83
CA ILE A 74 16.31 4.54 2.50
C ILE A 74 14.94 4.74 1.85
N MET A 75 14.60 3.92 0.85
CA MET A 75 13.28 3.97 0.21
C MET A 75 12.16 3.79 1.24
N LEU A 76 12.33 2.82 2.14
CA LEU A 76 11.36 2.55 3.20
C LEU A 76 11.24 3.71 4.19
N ALA A 77 12.36 4.28 4.63
CA ALA A 77 12.39 5.43 5.54
C ALA A 77 11.76 6.68 4.90
N VAL A 78 12.17 7.03 3.68
CA VAL A 78 11.63 8.19 2.95
C VAL A 78 10.14 8.02 2.71
N GLY A 79 9.71 6.87 2.19
CA GLY A 79 8.30 6.59 1.96
C GLY A 79 7.47 6.59 3.25
N GLY A 80 8.00 6.02 4.33
CA GLY A 80 7.34 5.94 5.64
C GLY A 80 7.19 7.30 6.32
N TRP A 81 8.26 8.08 6.38
CA TRP A 81 8.20 9.45 6.92
C TRP A 81 7.33 10.37 6.07
N TRP A 82 7.40 10.25 4.74
CA TRP A 82 6.50 10.97 3.85
C TRP A 82 5.03 10.60 4.10
N PHE A 83 4.77 9.30 4.31
CA PHE A 83 3.45 8.82 4.71
C PHE A 83 2.96 9.49 6.00
N TRP A 84 3.79 9.43 7.03
CA TRP A 84 3.47 9.91 8.38
C TRP A 84 3.19 11.42 8.43
N LEU A 85 4.02 12.21 7.74
CA LEU A 85 3.98 13.66 7.86
C LEU A 85 3.00 14.34 6.90
N PHE A 86 2.78 13.79 5.70
CA PHE A 86 2.10 14.53 4.63
C PHE A 86 0.81 13.88 4.09
N ILE A 87 0.65 12.57 4.19
CA ILE A 87 -0.49 11.87 3.56
C ILE A 87 -1.32 11.02 4.53
N ARG A 88 -0.94 10.95 5.81
CA ARG A 88 -1.76 10.34 6.85
C ARG A 88 -3.08 11.09 6.94
N VAL A 89 -4.18 10.39 6.63
CA VAL A 89 -5.53 10.97 6.49
C VAL A 89 -5.97 11.68 7.76
N ASP A 90 -5.72 11.08 8.93
CA ASP A 90 -6.07 11.67 10.22
C ASP A 90 -5.45 13.07 10.40
N VAL A 91 -4.25 13.30 9.87
CA VAL A 91 -3.55 14.58 9.96
C VAL A 91 -3.95 15.50 8.82
N ALA A 92 -3.84 15.02 7.58
CA ALA A 92 -4.00 15.82 6.38
C ALA A 92 -5.46 16.13 6.02
N ALA A 93 -6.41 15.34 6.49
CA ALA A 93 -7.83 15.51 6.21
C ALA A 93 -8.66 15.80 7.46
N GLU A 94 -8.38 15.12 8.57
CA GLU A 94 -9.17 15.26 9.81
C GLU A 94 -8.58 16.29 10.80
N GLY A 95 -7.43 16.90 10.47
CA GLY A 95 -6.83 17.96 11.30
C GLY A 95 -6.24 17.46 12.62
N ASN A 96 -6.05 16.15 12.81
CA ASN A 96 -5.38 15.63 13.99
C ASN A 96 -3.93 16.08 14.03
N LYS A 97 -3.43 16.30 15.25
CA LYS A 97 -2.01 16.57 15.49
C LYS A 97 -1.17 15.39 14.99
N TRP A 98 -0.03 15.68 14.35
CA TRP A 98 0.87 14.67 13.78
C TRP A 98 1.43 13.67 14.81
N TYR A 99 1.47 14.06 16.09
CA TYR A 99 1.87 13.22 17.22
C TYR A 99 0.69 12.46 17.88
N ASN A 100 -0.53 12.56 17.34
CA ASN A 100 -1.65 11.77 17.82
C ASN A 100 -1.51 10.33 17.30
N ILE A 101 -1.11 9.41 18.18
CA ILE A 101 -0.83 8.02 17.84
C ILE A 101 -2.01 7.15 18.27
N SER A 102 -2.54 6.37 17.32
CA SER A 102 -3.57 5.37 17.57
C SER A 102 -3.00 3.96 17.50
N ALA A 103 -3.75 2.97 18.01
CA ALA A 103 -3.37 1.56 17.88
C ALA A 103 -3.24 1.12 16.40
N MET A 104 -3.99 1.75 15.49
CA MET A 104 -3.93 1.45 14.05
C MET A 104 -2.62 1.93 13.41
N ASP A 105 -1.86 2.82 14.07
CA ASP A 105 -0.60 3.37 13.57
C ASP A 105 0.61 2.50 13.92
N MET A 106 0.47 1.54 14.83
CA MET A 106 1.59 0.75 15.37
C MET A 106 2.42 0.07 14.29
N PHE A 107 1.77 -0.41 13.23
CA PHE A 107 2.47 -0.99 12.08
C PHE A 107 3.29 0.06 11.30
N SER A 108 2.71 1.22 11.01
CA SER A 108 3.41 2.27 10.26
C SER A 108 4.57 2.84 11.08
N ILE A 109 4.38 3.00 12.38
CA ILE A 109 5.43 3.48 13.30
C ILE A 109 6.54 2.45 13.41
N SER A 110 6.23 1.17 13.58
CA SER A 110 7.26 0.12 13.64
C SER A 110 8.00 -0.01 12.31
N LEU A 111 7.33 0.18 11.17
CA LEU A 111 7.96 0.21 9.83
C LEU A 111 8.98 1.37 9.70
N ILE A 112 8.57 2.57 10.12
CA ILE A 112 9.42 3.78 10.13
C ILE A 112 10.59 3.60 11.11
N ALA A 113 10.33 3.10 12.31
CA ALA A 113 11.34 2.86 13.33
C ALA A 113 12.36 1.82 12.87
N THR A 114 11.91 0.72 12.25
CA THR A 114 12.78 -0.35 11.74
C THR A 114 13.75 0.21 10.71
N SER A 115 13.25 0.90 9.68
CA SER A 115 14.10 1.49 8.63
C SER A 115 15.02 2.59 9.16
N THR A 116 14.53 3.44 10.06
CA THR A 116 15.32 4.54 10.64
C THR A 116 16.44 4.00 11.53
N PHE A 117 16.14 3.09 12.46
CA PHE A 117 17.15 2.52 13.35
C PHE A 117 18.11 1.58 12.62
N ALA A 118 17.68 0.89 11.57
CA ALA A 118 18.58 0.12 10.70
C ALA A 118 19.65 1.02 10.06
N LEU A 119 19.23 2.17 9.50
CA LEU A 119 20.15 3.13 8.90
C LEU A 119 21.08 3.78 9.94
N ILE A 120 20.55 4.17 11.09
CA ILE A 120 21.36 4.73 12.19
C ILE A 120 22.36 3.70 12.69
N TRP A 121 21.92 2.45 12.91
CA TRP A 121 22.77 1.35 13.36
C TRP A 121 23.92 1.08 12.39
N SER A 122 23.62 1.02 11.09
CA SER A 122 24.63 0.89 10.05
C SER A 122 25.61 2.07 10.06
N TYR A 123 25.09 3.29 10.15
CA TYR A 123 25.90 4.51 10.17
C TYR A 123 26.88 4.57 11.34
N VAL A 124 26.47 4.11 12.54
CA VAL A 124 27.34 4.10 13.73
C VAL A 124 28.27 2.88 13.80
N GLY A 125 28.36 2.07 12.74
CA GLY A 125 29.35 1.00 12.61
C GLY A 125 28.86 -0.42 12.87
N GLY A 126 27.54 -0.65 13.00
CA GLY A 126 26.98 -2.01 12.96
C GLY A 126 27.23 -2.90 14.19
N GLY A 127 27.57 -2.33 15.36
CA GLY A 127 27.82 -3.09 16.59
C GLY A 127 26.54 -3.51 17.35
N THR A 128 26.65 -4.35 18.38
CA THR A 128 25.51 -4.88 19.17
C THR A 128 25.00 -3.96 20.29
N GLY A 129 25.22 -2.64 20.14
CA GLY A 129 24.87 -1.63 21.15
C GLY A 129 23.39 -1.22 21.14
N ALA A 130 23.10 -0.06 21.74
CA ALA A 130 21.73 0.44 21.88
C ALA A 130 20.98 0.60 20.55
N THR A 131 21.65 1.07 19.49
CA THR A 131 21.05 1.24 18.15
C THR A 131 20.64 -0.09 17.52
N PHE A 132 21.43 -1.15 17.75
CA PHE A 132 21.06 -2.51 17.35
C PHE A 132 19.85 -3.01 18.13
N GLY A 133 19.84 -2.80 19.46
CA GLY A 133 18.69 -3.14 20.29
C GLY A 133 17.40 -2.48 19.80
N LEU A 134 17.44 -1.18 19.49
CA LEU A 134 16.30 -0.45 18.93
C LEU A 134 15.88 -0.97 17.55
N PHE A 135 16.83 -1.27 16.68
CA PHE A 135 16.55 -1.88 15.38
C PHE A 135 15.83 -3.24 15.55
N ILE A 136 16.35 -4.13 16.38
CA ILE A 136 15.74 -5.45 16.61
C ILE A 136 14.37 -5.33 17.28
N LEU A 137 14.21 -4.48 18.30
CA LEU A 137 12.93 -4.27 18.98
C LEU A 137 11.85 -3.73 18.03
N SER A 138 12.22 -2.78 17.17
CA SER A 138 11.30 -2.24 16.17
C SER A 138 10.96 -3.26 15.08
N ALA A 139 11.93 -4.07 14.63
CA ALA A 139 11.71 -5.14 13.66
C ALA A 139 10.79 -6.25 14.23
N VAL A 140 11.02 -6.66 15.47
CA VAL A 140 10.16 -7.64 16.17
C VAL A 140 8.74 -7.09 16.31
N SER A 141 8.60 -5.81 16.65
CA SER A 141 7.29 -5.15 16.75
C SER A 141 6.59 -5.07 15.39
N LEU A 142 7.33 -4.80 14.31
CA LEU A 142 6.83 -4.75 12.94
C LEU A 142 6.27 -6.10 12.49
N PHE A 143 7.07 -7.17 12.62
CA PHE A 143 6.67 -8.50 12.17
C PHE A 143 5.66 -9.17 13.12
N GLY A 144 5.82 -8.98 14.44
CA GLY A 144 4.86 -9.45 15.43
C GLY A 144 3.51 -8.75 15.31
N GLY A 145 3.50 -7.46 14.94
CA GLY A 145 2.28 -6.66 14.79
C GLY A 145 1.46 -6.92 13.53
N VAL A 146 1.95 -7.75 12.59
CA VAL A 146 1.32 -7.94 11.27
C VAL A 146 -0.15 -8.35 11.38
N LEU A 147 -0.49 -9.31 12.25
CA LEU A 147 -1.85 -9.84 12.41
C LEU A 147 -2.86 -8.81 12.89
N TRP A 148 -2.41 -7.81 13.66
CA TRP A 148 -3.25 -6.73 14.21
C TRP A 148 -3.16 -5.44 13.40
N SER A 149 -2.53 -5.50 12.23
CA SER A 149 -2.26 -4.33 11.43
C SER A 149 -3.08 -4.28 10.16
N LYS A 150 -3.11 -3.11 9.55
CA LYS A 150 -3.60 -2.95 8.18
C LYS A 150 -2.74 -3.71 7.18
N PHE A 151 -1.53 -4.19 7.48
CA PHE A 151 -0.67 -4.88 6.50
C PHE A 151 -1.36 -6.08 5.83
N ALA A 152 -2.26 -6.78 6.53
CA ALA A 152 -3.00 -7.91 5.98
C ALA A 152 -3.72 -7.58 4.65
N HIS A 153 -4.19 -6.34 4.45
CA HIS A 153 -4.86 -5.95 3.21
C HIS A 153 -3.94 -6.00 1.98
N MET A 154 -2.61 -5.94 2.14
CA MET A 154 -1.66 -6.07 1.02
C MET A 154 -1.75 -7.44 0.37
N PHE A 155 -2.05 -8.50 1.12
CA PHE A 155 -2.19 -9.84 0.58
C PHE A 155 -3.55 -10.03 -0.11
N PHE A 156 -4.64 -9.53 0.48
CA PHE A 156 -5.99 -9.76 -0.03
C PHE A 156 -6.37 -8.89 -1.22
N LYS A 157 -5.75 -7.71 -1.34
CA LYS A 157 -6.13 -6.73 -2.38
C LYS A 157 -5.85 -7.21 -3.81
N PRO A 158 -4.70 -7.83 -4.14
CA PRO A 158 -4.47 -8.40 -5.47
C PRO A 158 -5.48 -9.50 -5.80
N PHE A 159 -5.84 -10.35 -4.83
CA PHE A 159 -6.87 -11.38 -5.04
C PHE A 159 -8.25 -10.77 -5.29
N ALA A 160 -8.63 -9.74 -4.55
CA ALA A 160 -9.88 -9.02 -4.80
C ALA A 160 -9.90 -8.34 -6.18
N ALA A 161 -8.77 -7.79 -6.63
CA ALA A 161 -8.65 -7.20 -7.97
C ALA A 161 -8.73 -8.25 -9.08
N TYR A 162 -8.11 -9.42 -8.87
CA TYR A 162 -8.23 -10.58 -9.76
C TYR A 162 -9.68 -11.05 -9.88
N GLU A 163 -10.36 -11.23 -8.75
CA GLU A 163 -11.76 -11.66 -8.71
C GLU A 163 -12.68 -10.64 -9.40
N LYS A 164 -12.48 -9.35 -9.15
CA LYS A 164 -13.22 -8.28 -9.81
C LYS A 164 -13.07 -8.32 -11.34
N ARG A 165 -11.85 -8.56 -11.84
CA ARG A 165 -11.61 -8.65 -13.30
C ARG A 165 -12.19 -9.93 -13.88
N THR A 166 -12.14 -11.03 -13.15
CA THR A 166 -12.71 -12.33 -13.53
C THR A 166 -14.23 -12.26 -13.64
N THR A 167 -14.89 -11.75 -12.60
CA THR A 167 -16.36 -11.59 -12.54
C THR A 167 -16.90 -10.55 -13.54
N LYS A 168 -16.07 -9.59 -13.94
CA LYS A 168 -16.37 -8.69 -15.05
C LYS A 168 -16.24 -9.38 -16.41
N ALA A 169 -15.23 -10.24 -16.58
CA ALA A 169 -14.97 -10.93 -17.83
C ALA A 169 -15.95 -12.09 -18.10
N ASP A 170 -16.41 -12.78 -17.05
CA ASP A 170 -17.42 -13.83 -17.15
C ASP A 170 -18.86 -13.29 -17.23
N GLY A 171 -19.06 -12.02 -16.88
CA GLY A 171 -20.34 -11.32 -16.92
C GLY A 171 -21.28 -11.64 -15.76
N SER A 172 -20.83 -12.39 -14.75
CA SER A 172 -21.60 -12.72 -13.54
C SER A 172 -21.84 -11.48 -12.68
N ALA A 173 -20.89 -10.55 -12.68
CA ALA A 173 -20.87 -9.35 -11.83
C ALA A 173 -21.15 -9.65 -10.35
N MET A 174 -20.99 -10.90 -9.86
CA MET A 174 -21.39 -11.34 -8.52
C MET A 174 -22.83 -10.91 -8.12
N ASN A 175 -23.79 -10.97 -9.05
CA ASN A 175 -25.16 -10.47 -8.85
C ASN A 175 -25.25 -8.96 -8.53
N LEU A 176 -24.19 -8.18 -8.77
CA LEU A 176 -24.25 -6.73 -8.68
C LEU A 176 -25.09 -6.19 -9.85
N PRO A 177 -25.84 -5.09 -9.63
CA PRO A 177 -26.53 -4.41 -10.72
C PRO A 177 -25.51 -3.94 -11.76
N THR A 178 -25.69 -4.36 -13.00
CA THR A 178 -24.91 -3.87 -14.15
C THR A 178 -25.54 -2.64 -14.80
N LEU A 179 -26.78 -2.32 -14.43
CA LEU A 179 -27.52 -1.15 -14.91
C LEU A 179 -26.87 0.13 -14.37
N THR A 180 -26.66 1.07 -15.28
CA THR A 180 -26.12 2.39 -14.98
C THR A 180 -27.24 3.42 -14.99
N ARG A 181 -27.01 4.56 -14.33
CA ARG A 181 -28.05 5.58 -14.12
C ARG A 181 -28.64 6.17 -15.41
N ASP A 182 -27.88 6.11 -16.50
CA ASP A 182 -28.24 6.50 -17.86
C ASP A 182 -29.03 5.43 -18.62
N ASP A 183 -29.24 4.24 -18.05
CA ASP A 183 -30.06 3.21 -18.63
C ASP A 183 -31.54 3.66 -18.71
N PRO A 184 -32.17 3.62 -19.90
CA PRO A 184 -33.54 4.08 -20.10
C PRO A 184 -34.59 3.35 -19.24
N GLU A 185 -34.37 2.09 -18.90
CA GLU A 185 -35.27 1.35 -18.00
C GLU A 185 -35.03 1.69 -16.53
N GLN A 186 -33.78 1.98 -16.16
CA GLN A 186 -33.46 2.44 -14.82
C GLN A 186 -34.05 3.83 -14.54
N GLN A 187 -33.97 4.77 -15.49
CA GLN A 187 -34.52 6.12 -15.36
C GLN A 187 -36.04 6.15 -15.14
N LYS A 188 -36.77 5.14 -15.62
CA LYS A 188 -38.23 5.01 -15.43
C LYS A 188 -38.62 4.59 -14.02
N ARG A 189 -37.68 4.12 -13.18
CA ARG A 189 -37.98 3.70 -11.81
C ARG A 189 -38.29 4.92 -10.96
N HIS A 190 -39.30 4.82 -10.09
CA HIS A 190 -39.65 5.90 -9.15
C HIS A 190 -38.46 6.36 -8.29
N SER A 191 -37.54 5.45 -7.92
CA SER A 191 -36.32 5.79 -7.17
C SER A 191 -35.35 6.72 -7.92
N MET A 192 -35.53 6.90 -9.23
CA MET A 192 -34.66 7.69 -10.10
C MET A 192 -35.20 9.09 -10.40
N GLU A 193 -36.43 9.42 -10.00
CA GLU A 193 -37.12 10.67 -10.34
C GLU A 193 -36.27 11.93 -10.05
N LEU A 194 -35.59 11.97 -8.90
CA LEU A 194 -34.74 13.09 -8.50
C LEU A 194 -33.33 13.08 -9.11
N LEU A 195 -32.98 12.01 -9.84
CA LEU A 195 -31.64 11.76 -10.36
C LEU A 195 -31.59 11.64 -11.89
N VAL A 196 -32.73 11.78 -12.59
CA VAL A 196 -32.83 11.69 -14.06
C VAL A 196 -31.94 12.73 -14.72
N ASP A 197 -32.08 14.00 -14.33
CA ASP A 197 -31.35 15.13 -14.92
C ASP A 197 -30.04 15.45 -14.20
N ALA A 198 -29.69 14.69 -13.16
CA ALA A 198 -28.45 14.90 -12.44
C ALA A 198 -27.24 14.63 -13.37
N PRO A 199 -26.10 15.30 -13.20
CA PRO A 199 -24.90 14.97 -13.97
C PRO A 199 -24.34 13.59 -13.56
N MET A 200 -23.83 12.80 -14.52
CA MET A 200 -23.29 11.45 -14.25
C MET A 200 -22.10 11.48 -13.29
N ASN A 201 -21.29 12.53 -13.40
CA ASN A 201 -20.33 12.91 -12.38
C ASN A 201 -20.97 13.99 -11.50
N MET A 202 -21.24 13.67 -10.24
CA MET A 202 -21.80 14.61 -9.24
C MET A 202 -20.78 15.66 -8.78
N GLY A 203 -19.90 16.11 -9.68
CA GLY A 203 -18.74 16.94 -9.42
C GLY A 203 -17.63 16.22 -8.65
N LEU A 204 -16.62 17.00 -8.22
CA LEU A 204 -15.52 16.48 -7.41
C LEU A 204 -15.96 16.07 -5.99
N GLY A 205 -17.18 16.40 -5.56
CA GLY A 205 -17.72 16.09 -4.24
C GLY A 205 -16.79 16.59 -3.12
N ILE A 206 -16.49 15.72 -2.17
CA ILE A 206 -15.51 15.96 -1.08
C ILE A 206 -14.08 16.27 -1.60
N LYS A 207 -13.79 16.06 -2.88
CA LYS A 207 -12.52 16.42 -3.52
C LYS A 207 -12.51 17.86 -4.10
N ARG A 208 -13.64 18.58 -4.07
CA ARG A 208 -13.74 19.95 -4.61
C ARG A 208 -12.94 20.95 -3.77
N GLU A 209 -12.82 20.69 -2.48
CA GLU A 209 -12.08 21.53 -1.54
C GLU A 209 -11.16 20.63 -0.72
N ALA A 210 -9.86 20.93 -0.68
CA ALA A 210 -8.98 20.26 0.26
C ALA A 210 -9.43 20.66 1.67
N PRO A 211 -9.61 19.73 2.62
CA PRO A 211 -9.91 20.07 4.00
C PRO A 211 -8.77 20.93 4.54
N LYS A 212 -8.97 22.24 4.54
CA LYS A 212 -8.06 23.25 5.08
C LYS A 212 -8.78 24.19 6.04
N HIS A 213 -10.03 23.85 6.38
CA HIS A 213 -10.87 24.60 7.30
C HIS A 213 -10.59 24.13 8.72
N TYR A 214 -9.37 24.38 9.20
CA TYR A 214 -8.96 24.25 10.60
C TYR A 214 -7.82 25.22 10.89
#